data_AF-A0A942MPW3-F1
#
_entry.id   AF-A0A942MPW3-F1
#
_cell.length_a   1.000
_cell.length_b   1.000
_cell.length_c   1.000
_cell.angle_alpha   90.00
_cell.angle_beta   90.00
_cell.angle_gamma   90.00
#
_symmetry.space_group_name_H-M   'P 1'
#
loop_
_entity.id
_entity.type
_entity.pdbx_description
1 polymer ?
#
loop_
_entity_poly.entity_id
_entity_poly.type
_entity_poly.pdbx_seq_one_letter_code
_entity_poly.pdbx_strand_id
1 'polypeptide(L)'
;MRQEDTETHQLINDGLKALQDNGVYDKIFNKYFGDGSDYQVAESGNALGLTFNVAQDMAYAPFEYINDDGKPEGFDVDLIRAIAAEMGFAVNLVNTNWDGIIPSLLSGNSDIIISAMTITEERSKSVTFSDPYFEATQYIAVKKGAPIKKLADLEGKKIGVQNGTTGDFAVTEYFNLD
;
A
#
# COMPACT_ATOMS: atom_id res chain seq x y z
N MET A 1 4.73 10.14 2.38
CA MET A 1 5.40 11.34 1.83
C MET A 1 6.52 11.76 2.78
N ARG A 2 7.45 12.61 2.34
CA ARG A 2 8.46 13.20 3.24
C ARG A 2 7.77 14.15 4.23
N GLN A 3 8.37 14.37 5.41
CA GLN A 3 7.70 15.09 6.49
C GLN A 3 7.44 16.57 6.17
N GLU A 4 8.33 17.18 5.41
CA GLU A 4 8.25 18.56 4.95
C GLU A 4 7.26 18.78 3.79
N ASP A 5 6.83 17.71 3.13
CA ASP A 5 5.99 17.76 1.92
C ASP A 5 4.49 17.87 2.25
N THR A 6 4.12 19.00 2.84
CA THR A 6 2.76 19.28 3.30
C THR A 6 1.76 19.51 2.16
N GLU A 7 2.21 20.00 1.01
CA GLU A 7 1.35 20.23 -0.16
C GLU A 7 0.91 18.91 -0.78
N THR A 8 1.86 17.97 -1.01
CA THR A 8 1.51 16.64 -1.51
C THR A 8 0.65 15.88 -0.50
N HIS A 9 0.94 16.03 0.81
CA HIS A 9 0.13 15.42 1.87
C HIS A 9 -1.33 15.87 1.84
N GLN A 10 -1.57 17.18 1.76
CA GLN A 10 -2.92 17.71 1.66
C GLN A 10 -3.61 17.25 0.38
N LEU A 11 -2.92 17.30 -0.76
CA LEU A 11 -3.46 16.89 -2.06
C LEU A 11 -3.92 15.42 -2.06
N ILE A 12 -3.14 14.53 -1.45
CA ILE A 12 -3.48 13.10 -1.34
C ILE A 12 -4.67 12.88 -0.41
N ASN A 13 -4.73 13.55 0.74
CA ASN A 13 -5.84 13.42 1.67
C ASN A 13 -7.14 13.99 1.10
N ASP A 14 -7.09 15.14 0.43
CA ASP A 14 -8.26 15.73 -0.22
C ASP A 14 -8.80 14.82 -1.32
N GLY A 15 -7.92 14.25 -2.14
CA GLY A 15 -8.31 13.30 -3.17
C GLY A 15 -8.88 12.01 -2.58
N LEU A 16 -8.24 11.43 -1.58
CA LEU A 16 -8.76 10.25 -0.88
C LEU A 16 -10.16 10.52 -0.31
N LYS A 17 -10.36 11.66 0.34
CA LYS A 17 -11.65 12.08 0.89
C LYS A 17 -12.70 12.26 -0.21
N ALA A 18 -12.34 12.87 -1.33
CA ALA A 18 -13.25 13.03 -2.47
C ALA A 18 -13.68 11.67 -3.04
N LEU A 19 -12.75 10.72 -3.18
CA LEU A 19 -13.07 9.36 -3.64
C LEU A 19 -13.99 8.60 -2.68
N GLN A 20 -13.84 8.81 -1.37
CA GLN A 20 -14.73 8.26 -0.36
C GLN A 20 -16.12 8.89 -0.45
N ASP A 21 -16.20 10.21 -0.60
CA ASP A 21 -17.48 10.94 -0.66
C ASP A 21 -18.28 10.66 -1.94
N ASN A 22 -17.60 10.49 -3.07
CA ASN A 22 -18.23 10.24 -4.36
C ASN A 22 -18.45 8.74 -4.65
N GLY A 23 -18.04 7.85 -3.73
CA GLY A 23 -18.20 6.40 -3.82
C GLY A 23 -17.26 5.70 -4.81
N VAL A 24 -16.24 6.37 -5.34
CA VAL A 24 -15.22 5.74 -6.19
C VAL A 24 -14.35 4.79 -5.37
N TYR A 25 -13.99 5.16 -4.14
CA TYR A 25 -13.24 4.28 -3.24
C TYR A 25 -13.94 2.93 -3.09
N ASP A 26 -15.24 2.92 -2.81
CA ASP A 26 -16.02 1.69 -2.60
C ASP A 26 -16.04 0.80 -3.87
N LYS A 27 -16.07 1.40 -5.06
CA LYS A 27 -16.01 0.64 -6.32
C LYS A 27 -14.66 -0.03 -6.51
N ILE A 28 -13.57 0.68 -6.22
CA ILE A 28 -12.22 0.12 -6.26
C ILE A 28 -12.08 -0.98 -5.21
N PHE A 29 -12.57 -0.74 -3.99
CA PHE A 29 -12.55 -1.74 -2.92
C PHE A 29 -13.31 -3.02 -3.32
N ASN A 30 -14.53 -2.89 -3.84
CA ASN A 30 -15.35 -4.04 -4.23
C ASN A 30 -14.75 -4.86 -5.38
N LYS A 31 -14.05 -4.21 -6.32
CA LYS A 31 -13.27 -4.88 -7.37
C LYS A 31 -12.23 -5.84 -6.81
N TYR A 32 -11.48 -5.45 -5.78
CA TYR A 32 -10.35 -6.23 -5.28
C TYR A 32 -10.67 -7.13 -4.06
N PHE A 33 -11.58 -6.69 -3.19
CA PHE A 33 -11.87 -7.33 -1.92
C PHE A 33 -13.34 -7.72 -1.72
N GLY A 34 -14.21 -7.30 -2.63
CA GLY A 34 -15.64 -7.55 -2.57
C GLY A 34 -16.10 -8.61 -3.57
N ASP A 35 -17.00 -8.20 -4.46
CA ASP A 35 -17.67 -9.07 -5.43
C ASP A 35 -16.90 -9.24 -6.75
N GLY A 36 -15.76 -8.58 -6.91
CA GLY A 36 -14.99 -8.60 -8.15
C GLY A 36 -15.62 -7.73 -9.25
N SER A 37 -16.36 -6.68 -8.87
CA SER A 37 -16.98 -5.75 -9.82
C SER A 37 -15.99 -5.23 -10.86
N ASP A 38 -16.40 -5.20 -12.13
CA ASP A 38 -15.62 -4.56 -13.19
C ASP A 38 -15.72 -3.03 -13.06
N TYR A 39 -14.71 -2.45 -12.41
CA TYR A 39 -14.53 -1.00 -12.32
C TYR A 39 -13.20 -0.60 -12.97
N GLN A 40 -13.29 0.41 -13.83
CA GLN A 40 -12.15 1.00 -14.53
C GLN A 40 -11.96 2.42 -14.03
N VAL A 41 -10.76 2.71 -13.51
CA VAL A 41 -10.39 4.06 -13.07
C VAL A 41 -10.29 4.98 -14.28
N ALA A 42 -10.83 6.20 -14.16
CA ALA A 42 -10.71 7.20 -15.21
C ALA A 42 -9.24 7.56 -15.47
N GLU A 43 -8.90 7.83 -16.74
CA GLU A 43 -7.55 8.31 -17.06
C GLU A 43 -7.31 9.67 -16.39
N SER A 44 -6.19 9.80 -15.67
CA SER A 44 -5.80 11.06 -15.06
C SER A 44 -5.35 12.05 -16.13
N GLY A 45 -6.01 13.20 -16.20
CA GLY A 45 -5.44 14.38 -16.86
C GLY A 45 -4.30 14.98 -16.03
N ASN A 46 -3.44 15.79 -16.65
CA ASN A 46 -2.43 16.57 -15.93
C ASN A 46 -2.77 18.07 -15.96
N ALA A 47 -3.94 18.41 -15.41
CA ALA A 47 -4.45 19.79 -15.41
C ALA A 47 -3.58 20.72 -14.55
N LEU A 48 -2.95 20.19 -13.50
CA LEU A 48 -2.05 20.93 -12.61
C LEU A 48 -0.61 21.05 -13.15
N GLY A 49 -0.26 20.30 -14.19
CA GLY A 49 1.12 20.21 -14.68
C GLY A 49 2.09 19.52 -13.71
N LEU A 50 1.57 18.76 -12.74
CA LEU A 50 2.32 18.04 -11.72
C LEU A 50 2.40 16.55 -12.07
N THR A 51 3.57 15.96 -11.88
CA THR A 51 3.78 14.51 -12.02
C THR A 51 4.53 14.00 -10.79
N PHE A 52 3.96 13.03 -10.09
CA PHE A 52 4.60 12.41 -8.92
C PHE A 52 5.18 11.04 -9.25
N ASN A 53 6.38 10.77 -8.76
CA ASN A 53 6.95 9.43 -8.75
C ASN A 53 6.40 8.67 -7.54
N VAL A 54 5.68 7.58 -7.80
CA VAL A 54 4.98 6.79 -6.77
C VAL A 54 5.68 5.45 -6.62
N ALA A 55 6.31 5.21 -5.47
CA ALA A 55 6.97 3.94 -5.17
C ALA A 55 5.97 2.89 -4.67
N GLN A 56 6.04 1.70 -5.25
CA GLN A 56 5.24 0.53 -4.89
C GLN A 56 6.08 -0.75 -5.01
N ASP A 57 5.92 -1.71 -4.09
CA ASP A 57 6.54 -3.03 -4.21
C ASP A 57 5.62 -3.95 -5.04
N MET A 58 5.78 -3.96 -6.37
CA MET A 58 4.84 -4.58 -7.33
C MET A 58 4.94 -6.12 -7.37
N ALA A 59 5.03 -6.75 -6.20
CA ALA A 59 4.98 -8.18 -5.96
C ALA A 59 3.91 -8.55 -4.89
N TYR A 60 3.01 -7.63 -4.57
CA TYR A 60 2.06 -7.75 -3.45
C TYR A 60 0.60 -7.68 -3.89
N ALA A 61 0.13 -8.74 -4.58
CA ALA A 61 -1.27 -8.89 -4.91
C ALA A 61 -2.14 -9.10 -3.65
N PRO A 62 -3.36 -8.52 -3.57
CA PRO A 62 -4.05 -7.76 -4.62
C PRO A 62 -3.81 -6.22 -4.57
N PHE A 63 -2.87 -5.73 -3.78
CA PHE A 63 -2.66 -4.29 -3.59
C PHE A 63 -1.84 -3.68 -4.74
N GLU A 64 -0.69 -4.25 -5.08
CA GLU A 64 0.14 -3.80 -6.19
C GLU A 64 0.93 -4.97 -6.77
N TYR A 65 0.82 -5.19 -8.07
CA TYR A 65 1.55 -6.25 -8.75
C TYR A 65 1.72 -5.95 -10.24
N ILE A 66 2.66 -6.64 -10.85
CA ILE A 66 2.76 -6.70 -12.31
C ILE A 66 1.85 -7.83 -12.80
N ASN A 67 0.86 -7.49 -13.62
CA ASN A 67 -0.06 -8.47 -14.21
C ASN A 67 0.58 -9.24 -15.38
N ASP A 68 -0.16 -10.19 -15.95
CA ASP A 68 0.32 -11.06 -17.03
C ASP A 68 0.70 -10.28 -18.32
N ASP A 69 0.16 -9.07 -18.50
CA ASP A 69 0.51 -8.17 -19.61
C ASP A 69 1.75 -7.30 -19.31
N GLY A 70 2.39 -7.48 -18.16
CA GLY A 70 3.55 -6.71 -17.73
C GLY A 70 3.23 -5.30 -17.24
N LYS A 71 1.98 -5.02 -16.85
CA LYS A 71 1.52 -3.70 -16.40
C LYS A 71 1.24 -3.68 -14.89
N PRO A 72 1.46 -2.54 -14.20
CA PRO A 72 1.03 -2.37 -12.83
C PRO A 72 -0.50 -2.43 -12.69
N GLU A 73 -0.96 -3.26 -11.77
CA GLU A 73 -2.36 -3.49 -11.41
C GLU A 73 -2.48 -3.73 -9.90
N GLY A 74 -3.65 -3.46 -9.33
CA GLY A 74 -3.96 -3.73 -7.94
C GLY A 74 -4.72 -2.57 -7.28
N PHE A 75 -5.19 -2.80 -6.06
CA PHE A 75 -5.95 -1.81 -5.31
C PHE A 75 -5.19 -0.49 -5.10
N ASP A 76 -3.92 -0.54 -4.69
CA ASP A 76 -3.10 0.65 -4.45
C ASP A 76 -2.78 1.38 -5.76
N VAL A 77 -2.59 0.62 -6.85
CA VAL A 77 -2.41 1.16 -8.21
C VAL A 77 -3.64 1.93 -8.67
N ASP A 78 -4.82 1.34 -8.51
CA ASP A 78 -6.09 1.96 -8.91
C ASP A 78 -6.44 3.15 -8.00
N LEU A 79 -6.17 3.04 -6.71
CA LEU A 79 -6.42 4.11 -5.75
C LEU A 79 -5.60 5.36 -6.06
N ILE A 80 -4.28 5.25 -6.27
CA ILE A 80 -3.45 6.43 -6.56
C ILE A 80 -3.77 7.04 -7.93
N ARG A 81 -4.12 6.22 -8.92
CA ARG A 81 -4.59 6.72 -10.23
C ARG A 81 -5.91 7.46 -10.12
N ALA A 82 -6.83 6.97 -9.29
CA ALA A 82 -8.12 7.63 -9.06
C ALA A 82 -7.95 8.97 -8.34
N ILE A 83 -7.06 9.02 -7.33
CA ILE A 83 -6.69 10.28 -6.65
C ILE A 83 -6.08 11.25 -7.66
N ALA A 84 -5.18 10.77 -8.52
CA ALA A 84 -4.56 11.57 -9.57
C ALA A 84 -5.58 12.15 -10.55
N ALA A 85 -6.56 11.35 -10.97
CA ALA A 85 -7.62 11.78 -11.87
C ALA A 85 -8.57 12.81 -11.23
N GLU A 86 -8.93 12.61 -9.96
CA GLU A 86 -9.80 13.53 -9.21
C GLU A 86 -9.10 14.88 -8.96
N MET A 87 -7.81 14.84 -8.60
CA MET A 87 -7.05 16.03 -8.22
C MET A 87 -6.32 16.71 -9.38
N GLY A 88 -6.27 16.07 -10.55
CA GLY A 88 -5.73 16.65 -11.79
C GLY A 88 -4.19 16.63 -11.91
N PHE A 89 -3.52 15.65 -11.29
CA PHE A 89 -2.09 15.40 -11.45
C PHE A 89 -1.81 14.08 -12.17
N ALA A 90 -0.57 13.86 -12.61
CA ALA A 90 -0.12 12.61 -13.21
C ALA A 90 0.73 11.77 -12.25
N VAL A 91 0.74 10.45 -12.45
CA VAL A 91 1.57 9.51 -11.67
C VAL A 91 2.51 8.74 -12.56
N ASN A 92 3.76 8.62 -12.13
CA ASN A 92 4.73 7.67 -12.65
C ASN A 92 4.93 6.59 -11.60
N LEU A 93 4.44 5.37 -11.88
CA LEU A 93 4.56 4.26 -10.94
C LEU A 93 5.95 3.62 -11.05
N VAL A 94 6.66 3.55 -9.93
CA VAL A 94 8.03 3.06 -9.84
C VAL A 94 8.06 1.80 -8.99
N ASN A 95 8.36 0.66 -9.61
CA ASN A 95 8.56 -0.58 -8.88
C ASN A 95 9.79 -0.47 -7.97
N THR A 96 9.58 -0.53 -6.66
CA THR A 96 10.60 -0.36 -5.63
C THR A 96 10.44 -1.45 -4.58
N ASN A 97 11.46 -2.26 -4.38
CA ASN A 97 11.45 -3.31 -3.35
C ASN A 97 11.18 -2.69 -1.96
N TRP A 98 10.38 -3.39 -1.16
CA TRP A 98 10.03 -3.02 0.22
C TRP A 98 11.19 -2.52 1.08
N ASP A 99 12.33 -3.21 1.09
CA ASP A 99 13.49 -2.86 1.92
C ASP A 99 14.05 -1.46 1.56
N GLY A 100 13.88 -1.04 0.31
CA GLY A 100 14.36 0.23 -0.24
C GLY A 100 13.28 1.31 -0.36
N ILE A 101 12.02 1.04 0.00
CA ILE A 101 10.90 1.92 -0.35
C ILE A 101 10.93 3.25 0.42
N ILE A 102 11.20 3.21 1.73
CA ILE A 102 11.38 4.42 2.55
C ILE A 102 12.67 5.16 2.16
N PRO A 103 13.85 4.51 2.02
CA PRO A 103 15.05 5.17 1.50
C PRO A 103 14.85 5.86 0.15
N SER A 104 14.08 5.27 -0.77
CA SER A 104 13.74 5.89 -2.06
C SER A 104 12.98 7.21 -1.88
N LEU A 105 11.99 7.25 -0.99
CA LEU A 105 11.23 8.46 -0.68
C LEU A 105 12.11 9.55 -0.04
N LEU A 106 12.92 9.16 0.96
CA LEU A 106 13.79 10.09 1.70
C LEU A 106 14.91 10.67 0.83
N SER A 107 15.38 9.92 -0.17
CA SER A 107 16.38 10.40 -1.13
C SER A 107 15.81 11.23 -2.28
N GLY A 108 14.48 11.38 -2.36
CA GLY A 108 13.81 12.12 -3.44
C GLY A 108 13.68 11.33 -4.75
N ASN A 109 13.99 10.04 -4.75
CA ASN A 109 13.75 9.17 -5.92
C ASN A 109 12.25 8.87 -6.11
N SER A 110 11.46 9.03 -5.06
CA SER A 110 9.99 9.01 -5.11
C SER A 110 9.41 10.13 -4.25
N ASP A 111 8.17 10.50 -4.54
CA ASP A 111 7.42 11.57 -3.84
C ASP A 111 6.36 10.97 -2.91
N ILE A 112 5.76 9.85 -3.34
CA ILE A 112 4.69 9.16 -2.64
C ILE A 112 5.04 7.67 -2.53
N ILE A 113 4.69 7.06 -1.40
CA ILE A 113 4.64 5.61 -1.25
C ILE A 113 3.17 5.21 -1.07
N ILE A 114 2.70 4.26 -1.86
CA ILE A 114 1.40 3.59 -1.67
C ILE A 114 1.58 2.10 -1.95
N SER A 115 1.79 1.34 -0.87
CA SER A 115 2.22 -0.06 -0.91
C SER A 115 1.79 -0.78 0.37
N ALA A 116 0.50 -0.69 0.70
CA ALA A 116 -0.16 -1.21 1.90
C ALA A 116 0.63 -0.99 3.21
N MET A 117 1.32 0.15 3.30
CA MET A 117 2.27 0.39 4.38
C MET A 117 1.53 0.62 5.70
N THR A 118 1.63 -0.32 6.64
CA THR A 118 1.06 -0.14 7.97
C THR A 118 1.62 1.12 8.63
N ILE A 119 0.72 1.96 9.15
CA ILE A 119 1.06 3.13 9.95
C ILE A 119 1.63 2.65 11.29
N THR A 120 2.87 3.02 11.60
CA THR A 120 3.52 2.71 12.88
C THR A 120 4.22 3.95 13.43
N GLU A 121 4.36 4.02 14.76
CA GLU A 121 5.08 5.13 15.40
C GLU A 121 6.51 5.27 14.85
N GLU A 122 7.20 4.15 14.64
CA GLU A 122 8.57 4.15 14.13
C GLU A 122 8.67 4.74 12.71
N ARG A 123 7.76 4.37 11.81
CA ARG A 123 7.75 4.93 10.46
C ARG A 123 7.38 6.41 10.48
N SER A 124 6.44 6.81 11.33
CA SER A 124 6.01 8.21 11.49
C SER A 124 7.13 9.15 11.96
N LYS A 125 8.23 8.62 12.53
CA LYS A 125 9.42 9.42 12.85
C LYS A 125 10.16 9.90 11.61
N SER A 126 10.03 9.19 10.48
CA SER A 126 10.78 9.45 9.25
C SER A 126 9.91 9.93 8.09
N VAL A 127 8.63 9.55 8.05
CA VAL A 127 7.70 9.88 6.95
C VAL A 127 6.39 10.44 7.50
N THR A 128 5.64 11.13 6.65
CA THR A 128 4.26 11.51 6.91
C THR A 128 3.30 10.59 6.16
N PHE A 129 2.33 10.04 6.88
CA PHE A 129 1.26 9.21 6.33
C PHE A 129 0.06 10.05 5.89
N SER A 130 -0.65 9.58 4.86
CA SER A 130 -2.01 10.04 4.58
C SER A 130 -2.95 9.63 5.70
N ASP A 131 -4.20 10.06 5.61
CA ASP A 131 -5.30 9.39 6.30
C ASP A 131 -5.31 7.90 5.92
N PRO A 132 -5.69 7.00 6.85
CA PRO A 132 -5.70 5.57 6.60
C PRO A 132 -6.70 5.24 5.48
N TYR A 133 -6.27 4.44 4.52
CA TYR A 133 -7.10 4.05 3.37
C TYR A 133 -7.51 2.57 3.38
N PHE A 134 -6.99 1.75 4.29
CA PHE A 134 -7.32 0.34 4.41
C PHE A 134 -7.10 -0.17 5.84
N GLU A 135 -8.08 -0.88 6.40
CA GLU A 135 -7.94 -1.53 7.70
C GLU A 135 -7.47 -2.98 7.52
N ALA A 136 -6.19 -3.23 7.78
CA ALA A 136 -5.60 -4.55 7.63
C ALA A 136 -5.69 -5.39 8.91
N THR A 137 -6.16 -6.63 8.78
CA THR A 137 -6.03 -7.66 9.84
C THR A 137 -4.95 -8.66 9.46
N GLN A 138 -4.04 -8.94 10.38
CA GLN A 138 -3.00 -9.94 10.17
C GLN A 138 -3.52 -11.36 10.44
N TYR A 139 -3.16 -12.28 9.56
CA TYR A 139 -3.49 -13.70 9.69
C TYR A 139 -2.26 -14.57 9.47
N ILE A 140 -2.30 -15.77 10.02
CA ILE A 140 -1.33 -16.82 9.76
C ILE A 140 -1.94 -17.79 8.74
N ALA A 141 -1.35 -17.85 7.55
CA ALA A 141 -1.71 -18.85 6.57
C ALA A 141 -1.02 -20.18 6.90
N VAL A 142 -1.81 -21.25 7.02
CA VAL A 142 -1.30 -22.61 7.24
C VAL A 142 -1.79 -23.55 6.15
N LYS A 143 -1.02 -24.62 5.89
CA LYS A 143 -1.45 -25.66 4.96
C LYS A 143 -2.77 -26.28 5.44
N LYS A 144 -3.70 -26.52 4.52
CA LYS A 144 -4.96 -27.21 4.84
C LYS A 144 -4.69 -28.53 5.56
N GLY A 145 -5.33 -28.70 6.72
CA GLY A 145 -5.17 -29.89 7.58
C GLY A 145 -3.96 -29.85 8.51
N ALA A 146 -3.16 -28.77 8.51
CA ALA A 146 -2.11 -28.60 9.51
C ALA A 146 -2.74 -28.48 10.92
N PRO A 147 -2.13 -29.10 11.96
CA PRO A 147 -2.65 -29.07 13.32
C PRO A 147 -2.30 -27.75 14.05
N ILE A 148 -2.38 -26.61 13.36
CA ILE A 148 -2.08 -25.28 13.91
C ILE A 148 -3.40 -24.54 14.08
N LYS A 149 -3.76 -24.19 15.32
CA LYS A 149 -5.02 -23.52 15.67
C LYS A 149 -4.82 -22.23 16.46
N LYS A 150 -3.61 -22.01 16.98
CA LYS A 150 -3.21 -20.82 17.76
C LYS A 150 -1.73 -20.55 17.58
N LEU A 151 -1.29 -19.34 17.93
CA LEU A 151 0.12 -18.90 17.83
C LEU A 151 1.09 -19.87 18.52
N ALA A 152 0.78 -20.33 19.74
CA ALA A 152 1.63 -21.28 20.47
C ALA A 152 1.90 -22.60 19.71
N ASP A 153 1.05 -23.02 18.76
CA ASP A 153 1.28 -24.24 17.99
C ASP A 153 2.42 -24.07 16.94
N LEU A 154 2.90 -22.84 16.75
CA LEU A 154 4.02 -22.51 15.87
C LEU A 154 5.39 -22.59 16.57
N GLU A 155 5.43 -22.83 17.89
CA GLU A 155 6.70 -22.98 18.60
C GLU A 155 7.57 -24.07 17.97
N GLY A 156 8.84 -23.74 17.73
CA GLY A 156 9.80 -24.62 17.06
C GLY A 156 9.51 -24.89 15.57
N LYS A 157 8.56 -24.19 14.95
CA LYS A 157 8.32 -24.23 13.49
C LYS A 157 9.10 -23.13 12.79
N LYS A 158 9.32 -23.31 11.48
CA LYS A 158 9.80 -22.24 10.60
C LYS A 158 8.61 -21.42 10.14
N ILE A 159 8.66 -20.12 10.41
CA ILE A 159 7.63 -19.15 10.03
C ILE A 159 8.21 -18.27 8.93
N GLY A 160 7.51 -18.16 7.81
CA GLY A 160 7.91 -17.25 6.72
C GLY A 160 7.24 -15.90 6.92
N VAL A 161 8.03 -14.82 6.86
CA VAL A 161 7.59 -13.43 6.92
C VAL A 161 8.33 -12.60 5.89
N GLN A 162 7.78 -11.47 5.48
CA GLN A 162 8.53 -10.45 4.77
C GLN A 162 9.23 -9.57 5.81
N ASN A 163 10.54 -9.45 5.70
CA ASN A 163 11.39 -8.69 6.62
C ASN A 163 10.89 -7.24 6.75
N GLY A 164 10.91 -6.68 7.96
CA GLY A 164 10.54 -5.29 8.22
C GLY A 164 9.04 -4.97 8.07
N THR A 165 8.19 -6.00 7.98
CA THR A 165 6.73 -5.85 7.99
C THR A 165 6.17 -6.01 9.41
N THR A 166 4.95 -5.56 9.62
CA THR A 166 4.28 -5.75 10.92
C THR A 166 4.02 -7.23 11.23
N GLY A 167 3.99 -8.12 10.23
CA GLY A 167 3.88 -9.56 10.45
C GLY A 167 5.19 -10.17 10.95
N ASP A 168 6.33 -9.68 10.44
CA ASP A 168 7.66 -9.99 10.98
C ASP A 168 7.78 -9.53 12.43
N PHE A 169 7.46 -8.25 12.71
CA PHE A 169 7.52 -7.72 14.07
C PHE A 169 6.65 -8.49 15.06
N ALA A 170 5.41 -8.84 14.67
CA ALA A 170 4.51 -9.60 15.52
C ALA A 170 5.04 -11.00 15.85
N VAL A 171 5.64 -11.69 14.88
CA VAL A 171 6.26 -13.02 15.09
C VAL A 171 7.50 -12.90 15.98
N THR A 172 8.36 -11.93 15.69
CA THR A 172 9.59 -11.66 16.44
C THR A 172 9.29 -11.31 17.90
N GLU A 173 8.32 -10.44 18.16
CA GLU A 173 7.87 -10.07 19.51
C GLU A 173 7.26 -11.27 20.24
N TYR A 174 6.34 -12.00 19.60
CA TYR A 174 5.62 -13.11 20.26
C TYR A 174 6.57 -14.25 20.67
N PHE A 175 7.55 -14.59 19.81
CA PHE A 175 8.51 -15.67 20.07
C PHE A 175 9.82 -15.20 20.68
N ASN A 176 9.97 -13.90 20.93
CA ASN A 176 11.19 -13.27 21.45
C ASN A 176 12.45 -13.70 20.66
N LEU A 177 12.36 -13.55 19.33
CA LEU A 177 13.43 -13.86 18.39
C LEU A 177 14.42 -12.69 18.30
N ASP A 178 15.70 -13.02 18.11
CA ASP A 178 16.79 -12.05 17.93
C ASP A 178 16.95 -11.61 16.47
#